data_AF-A0A7K4CU64-F1
#
_entry.id   AF-A0A7K4CU64-F1
#
_cell.length_a   1.000
_cell.length_b   1.000
_cell.length_c   1.000
_cell.angle_alpha   90.00
_cell.angle_beta   90.00
_cell.angle_gamma   90.00
#
_symmetry.space_group_name_H-M   'P 1'
#
loop_
_entity.id
_entity.type
_entity.pdbx_description
1 polymer ?
#
loop_
_entity_poly.entity_id
_entity_poly.type
_entity_poly.pdbx_seq_one_letter_code
_entity_poly.pdbx_strand_id
1 'polypeptide(L)'
;PKPAPGLPRPSVPAPKPAALGGVQDQVKPENLYQELVLLEQKRYKAERSMRDLDAKHARGTITDAEYNDYQKKIQESLDKLKENIAQLRRKMLSF
;
A
#
# COMPACT_ATOMS: atom_id res chain seq x y z
N PRO A 1 7.00 25.18 -49.01
CA PRO A 1 7.18 24.35 -47.79
C PRO A 1 5.83 23.84 -47.26
N LYS A 2 5.53 22.56 -47.45
CA LYS A 2 4.35 21.87 -46.88
C LYS A 2 4.76 21.14 -45.59
N PRO A 3 3.99 21.15 -44.50
CA PRO A 3 4.30 20.35 -43.33
C PRO A 3 3.91 18.88 -43.57
N ALA A 4 4.76 17.97 -43.09
CA ALA A 4 4.56 16.52 -43.16
C ALA A 4 3.39 16.07 -42.26
N PRO A 5 2.64 15.01 -42.63
CA PRO A 5 1.58 14.47 -41.80
C PRO A 5 2.18 13.69 -40.61
N GLY A 6 1.65 13.98 -39.41
CA GLY A 6 2.07 13.36 -38.16
C GLY A 6 1.81 11.85 -38.12
N LEU A 7 2.79 11.11 -37.59
CA LEU A 7 2.70 9.68 -37.32
C LEU A 7 1.59 9.37 -36.29
N PRO A 8 0.86 8.25 -36.44
CA PRO A 8 -0.13 7.83 -35.45
C PRO A 8 0.55 7.32 -34.17
N ARG A 9 0.04 7.76 -33.01
CA ARG A 9 0.48 7.26 -31.71
C ARG A 9 0.02 5.81 -31.52
N PRO A 10 0.83 4.91 -30.93
CA PRO A 10 0.41 3.55 -30.64
C PRO A 10 -0.63 3.54 -29.52
N SER A 11 -1.80 2.96 -29.82
CA SER A 11 -2.87 2.68 -28.88
C SER A 11 -2.41 1.62 -27.88
N VAL A 12 -2.22 2.00 -26.62
CA VAL A 12 -1.95 1.03 -25.54
C VAL A 12 -3.26 0.29 -25.25
N PRO A 13 -3.31 -1.06 -25.32
CA PRO A 13 -4.52 -1.79 -24.99
C PRO A 13 -4.76 -1.71 -23.48
N ALA A 14 -5.93 -1.18 -23.09
CA ALA A 14 -6.37 -1.19 -21.70
C ALA A 14 -6.49 -2.64 -21.20
N PRO A 15 -6.04 -2.96 -19.97
CA PRO A 15 -6.25 -4.28 -19.41
C PRO A 15 -7.74 -4.49 -19.15
N LYS A 16 -8.32 -5.54 -19.73
CA LYS A 16 -9.67 -5.99 -19.42
C LYS A 16 -9.74 -6.44 -17.95
N PRO A 17 -10.80 -6.09 -17.20
CA PRO A 17 -11.04 -6.69 -15.89
C PRO A 17 -11.47 -8.16 -16.10
N ALA A 18 -10.65 -9.10 -15.66
CA ALA A 18 -11.04 -10.50 -15.60
C ALA A 18 -12.04 -10.67 -14.44
N ALA A 19 -13.31 -10.81 -14.79
CA ALA A 19 -14.32 -11.39 -13.93
C ALA A 19 -14.22 -12.92 -14.03
N LEU A 20 -14.00 -13.60 -12.90
CA LEU A 20 -14.23 -15.02 -12.65
C LEU A 20 -14.05 -15.17 -11.13
N GLY A 21 -15.10 -15.36 -10.34
CA GLY A 21 -15.94 -16.55 -10.37
C GLY A 21 -15.65 -17.30 -9.07
N GLY A 22 -16.66 -17.39 -8.20
CA GLY A 22 -16.50 -17.96 -6.86
C GLY A 22 -16.04 -19.41 -6.90
N VAL A 23 -14.97 -19.71 -6.14
CA VAL A 23 -14.60 -21.07 -5.74
C VAL A 23 -14.06 -20.99 -4.31
N GLN A 24 -14.56 -21.89 -3.47
CA GLN A 24 -14.33 -22.08 -2.04
C GLN A 24 -12.87 -21.89 -1.58
N ASP A 25 -12.71 -21.07 -0.53
CA ASP A 25 -11.97 -21.30 0.72
C ASP A 25 -10.80 -22.30 0.77
N GLN A 26 -9.90 -22.24 -0.21
CA GLN A 26 -8.50 -22.56 0.03
C GLN A 26 -7.68 -21.35 -0.36
N VAL A 27 -7.27 -20.57 0.64
CA VAL A 27 -6.31 -19.50 0.45
C VAL A 27 -5.01 -20.13 -0.03
N LYS A 28 -4.80 -20.15 -1.34
CA LYS A 28 -3.58 -20.69 -1.94
C LYS A 28 -2.38 -19.99 -1.31
N PRO A 29 -1.27 -20.69 -1.02
CA PRO A 29 -0.09 -20.08 -0.41
C PRO A 29 0.39 -18.84 -1.20
N GLU A 30 0.25 -18.86 -2.52
CA GLU A 30 0.52 -17.74 -3.42
C GLU A 30 -0.26 -16.46 -3.07
N ASN A 31 -1.51 -16.59 -2.61
CA ASN A 31 -2.32 -15.46 -2.15
C ASN A 31 -1.82 -14.92 -0.81
N LEU A 32 -1.35 -15.79 0.11
CA LEU A 32 -0.79 -15.35 1.40
C LEU A 32 0.51 -14.58 1.21
N TYR A 33 1.37 -15.00 0.28
CA TYR A 33 2.60 -14.26 -0.05
C TYR A 33 2.28 -12.89 -0.64
N GLN A 34 1.33 -12.82 -1.59
CA GLN A 34 0.90 -11.54 -2.17
C GLN A 34 0.31 -10.60 -1.10
N GLU A 35 -0.54 -11.13 -0.23
CA GLU A 35 -1.11 -10.38 0.90
C GLU A 35 -0.02 -9.86 1.84
N LEU A 36 0.99 -10.69 2.14
CA LEU A 36 2.11 -10.30 2.99
C LEU A 36 2.89 -9.15 2.37
N VAL A 37 3.22 -9.23 1.08
CA VAL A 37 3.91 -8.16 0.37
C VAL A 37 3.11 -6.86 0.41
N LEU A 38 1.79 -6.93 0.21
CA LEU A 38 0.92 -5.75 0.28
C LEU A 38 0.88 -5.13 1.68
N LEU A 39 0.83 -5.95 2.73
CA LEU A 39 0.88 -5.47 4.11
C LEU A 39 2.22 -4.84 4.46
N GLU A 40 3.34 -5.43 4.01
CA GLU A 40 4.70 -4.89 4.18
C GLU A 40 4.85 -3.53 3.48
N GLN A 41 4.34 -3.40 2.26
CA GLN A 41 4.33 -2.12 1.54
C GLN A 41 3.50 -1.06 2.27
N LYS A 42 2.35 -1.43 2.84
CA LYS A 42 1.53 -0.53 3.66
C LYS A 42 2.26 -0.12 4.93
N ARG A 43 2.94 -1.04 5.62
CA ARG A 43 3.76 -0.76 6.81
C ARG A 43 4.85 0.26 6.48
N TYR A 44 5.60 0.01 5.41
CA TYR A 44 6.67 0.93 4.98
C TYR A 44 6.15 2.33 4.65
N LYS A 45 4.99 2.43 3.99
CA LYS A 45 4.35 3.73 3.72
C LYS A 45 3.97 4.46 5.02
N ALA A 46 3.40 3.76 5.99
CA ALA A 46 3.06 4.34 7.29
C ALA A 46 4.29 4.79 8.09
N GLU A 47 5.38 4.00 8.08
CA GLU A 47 6.67 4.38 8.68
C GLU A 47 7.24 5.65 8.03
N ARG A 48 7.14 5.75 6.70
CA ARG A 48 7.51 6.97 5.98
C ARG A 48 6.63 8.16 6.37
N SER A 49 5.31 7.96 6.48
CA SER A 49 4.40 9.02 6.91
C SER A 49 4.72 9.54 8.31
N MET A 50 5.20 8.68 9.23
CA MET A 50 5.67 9.11 10.55
C MET A 50 6.89 10.04 10.43
N ARG A 51 7.90 9.65 9.64
CA ARG A 51 9.08 10.50 9.41
C ARG A 51 8.74 11.83 8.75
N ASP A 52 7.82 11.81 7.79
CA ASP A 52 7.34 13.02 7.13
C ASP A 52 6.56 13.92 8.10
N LEU A 53 5.82 13.33 9.05
CA LEU A 53 5.13 14.05 10.12
C LEU A 53 6.13 14.71 11.08
N ASP A 54 7.16 13.97 11.52
CA ASP A 54 8.24 14.50 12.36
C ASP A 54 8.94 15.68 11.66
N ALA A 55 9.21 15.55 10.36
CA ALA A 55 9.84 16.62 9.57
C ALA A 55 8.94 17.85 9.40
N LYS A 56 7.61 17.70 9.38
CA LYS A 56 6.66 18.84 9.34
C LYS A 56 6.59 19.55 10.67
N HIS A 57 6.58 18.80 11.77
CA HIS A 57 6.58 19.34 13.13
C HIS A 57 7.88 20.09 13.44
N ALA A 58 9.03 19.50 13.11
CA ALA A 58 10.34 20.14 13.27
C ALA A 58 10.48 21.45 12.48
N ARG A 59 9.75 21.60 11.36
CA ARG A 59 9.70 22.84 10.56
C ARG A 59 8.65 23.85 11.06
N GLY A 60 7.88 23.52 12.09
CA GLY A 60 6.76 24.34 12.57
C GLY A 60 5.60 24.43 11.57
N THR A 61 5.49 23.49 10.62
CA THR A 61 4.40 23.47 9.63
C THR A 61 3.07 22.99 10.22
N ILE A 62 3.14 22.22 11.30
CA ILE A 62 1.98 21.73 12.06
C ILE A 62 2.19 22.03 13.54
N THR A 63 1.09 22.22 14.26
CA THR A 63 1.10 22.45 15.71
C THR A 63 1.38 21.16 16.49
N ASP A 64 1.75 21.28 17.76
CA ASP A 64 1.94 20.14 18.66
C ASP A 64 0.66 19.30 18.80
N ALA A 65 -0.50 19.95 18.84
CA ALA A 65 -1.79 19.26 18.92
C ALA A 65 -2.06 18.41 17.67
N GLU A 66 -1.85 18.99 16.47
CA GLU A 66 -1.99 18.26 15.21
C GLU A 66 -0.97 17.13 15.10
N TYR A 67 0.29 17.37 15.50
CA TYR A 67 1.32 16.35 15.52
C TYR A 67 0.91 15.15 16.37
N ASN A 68 0.49 15.37 17.61
CA ASN A 68 0.06 14.30 18.51
C ASN A 68 -1.13 13.50 17.96
N ASP A 69 -2.12 14.18 17.38
CA ASP A 69 -3.29 13.54 16.76
C ASP A 69 -2.91 12.67 15.56
N TYR A 70 -2.05 13.18 14.67
CA TYR A 70 -1.59 12.42 13.51
C TYR A 70 -0.65 11.29 13.90
N GLN A 71 0.26 11.52 14.85
CA GLN A 71 1.19 10.53 15.36
C GLN A 71 0.43 9.34 15.93
N LYS A 72 -0.59 9.60 16.76
CA LYS A 72 -1.44 8.55 17.34
C LYS A 72 -2.13 7.73 16.26
N LYS A 73 -2.72 8.36 15.24
CA LYS A 73 -3.40 7.67 14.14
C LYS A 73 -2.44 6.81 13.31
N ILE A 74 -1.25 7.33 12.99
CA ILE A 74 -0.23 6.58 12.23
C ILE A 74 0.27 5.40 13.08
N GLN A 75 0.50 5.61 14.37
CA GLN A 75 0.95 4.56 15.29
C GLN A 75 -0.08 3.43 15.42
N GLU A 76 -1.34 3.75 15.64
CA GLU A 76 -2.44 2.77 15.68
C GLU A 76 -2.53 1.98 14.36
N SER A 77 -2.33 2.64 13.22
CA SER A 77 -2.30 1.96 11.92
C SER A 77 -1.09 1.03 11.78
N LEU A 78 0.09 1.44 12.24
CA LEU A 78 1.30 0.62 12.23
C LEU A 78 1.16 -0.62 13.09
N ASP A 79 0.57 -0.50 14.27
CA ASP A 79 0.42 -1.62 15.19
C ASP A 79 -0.56 -2.66 14.62
N LYS A 80 -1.68 -2.21 14.04
CA LYS A 80 -2.60 -3.09 13.29
C LYS A 80 -1.92 -3.79 12.11
N LEU A 81 -1.09 -3.07 11.35
CA LEU A 81 -0.34 -3.66 10.23
C LEU A 81 0.65 -4.73 10.71
N LYS A 82 1.40 -4.45 11.78
CA LYS A 82 2.33 -5.41 12.38
C LYS A 82 1.62 -6.66 12.89
N GLU A 83 0.48 -6.49 13.55
CA GLU A 83 -0.33 -7.61 14.02
C GLU A 83 -0.83 -8.47 12.86
N ASN A 84 -1.41 -7.85 11.82
CA ASN A 84 -1.87 -8.56 10.63
C ASN A 84 -0.75 -9.33 9.93
N ILE A 85 0.44 -8.71 9.79
CA ILE A 85 1.63 -9.37 9.25
C ILE A 85 2.02 -10.57 10.11
N ALA A 86 2.03 -10.43 11.44
CA ALA A 86 2.37 -11.52 12.35
C ALA A 86 1.35 -12.67 12.30
N GLN A 87 0.06 -12.36 12.21
CA GLN A 87 -0.99 -13.36 12.03
C GLN A 87 -0.87 -14.07 10.67
N LEU A 88 -0.60 -13.33 9.60
CA LEU A 88 -0.42 -13.89 8.26
C LEU A 88 0.81 -14.80 8.18
N ARG A 89 1.95 -14.38 8.74
CA ARG A 89 3.15 -15.22 8.85
C ARG A 89 2.89 -16.50 9.64
N ARG A 90 2.10 -16.44 10.72
CA ARG A 90 1.68 -17.63 11.47
C ARG A 90 0.83 -18.57 10.62
N LYS A 91 -0.15 -18.04 9.88
CA LYS A 91 -0.95 -18.84 8.94
C LYS A 91 -0.07 -19.54 7.92
N MET A 92 0.90 -18.84 7.34
CA MET A 92 1.83 -19.41 6.35
C MET A 92 2.71 -20.54 6.90
N LEU A 93 3.04 -20.52 8.21
CA LEU A 93 3.80 -21.60 8.87
C LEU A 93 2.93 -22.80 9.27
N SER A 94 1.61 -22.64 9.30
CA SER A 94 0.65 -23.68 9.63
C SER A 94 0.18 -24.50 8.42
N PHE A 95 0.65 -24.17 7.21
CA PHE A 95 0.49 -24.96 5.98
C PHE A 95 1.70 -25.87 5.77
#